data_AF-A0A1H1PH66-F1
#
_entry.id   AF-A0A1H1PH66-F1
#
_cell.length_a   1.000
_cell.length_b   1.000
_cell.length_c   1.000
_cell.angle_alpha   90.00
_cell.angle_beta   90.00
_cell.angle_gamma   90.00
#
_symmetry.space_group_name_H-M   'P 1'
#
loop_
_entity.id
_entity.type
_entity.pdbx_description
1 polymer ?
#
loop_
_entity_poly.entity_id
_entity_poly.type
_entity_poly.pdbx_seq_one_letter_code
_entity_poly.pdbx_strand_id
1 'polypeptide(L)'
;MSAVEPVRTIVVLAKAPEPGRVKTRLHGEFTPEQAADLARAALEDTLDAVAAVPDVARVLVLDGEAGPWVPEGFHVIPQVEGGLDRRLAGAFAETAYEFEGPILLVGMDTPQLAPYLDVDMARHDAALGLAEDGGFWAIVLPKGLKDFYTSLFHGVPMSEPTTGAAQLERMREFGLRVQILPTLRDVDDPDDASAVARSAPGSLFAAAWAEASGADSPSGLRERALTTPPGEMLP
;
A
#
# COMPACT_ATOMS: atom_id res chain seq x y z
N MET A 1 18.45 -21.29 17.64
CA MET A 1 18.05 -20.15 16.80
C MET A 1 16.65 -20.48 16.32
N SER A 2 15.63 -19.77 16.82
CA SER A 2 14.26 -19.96 16.32
C SER A 2 14.26 -19.66 14.82
N ALA A 3 13.59 -20.47 14.02
CA ALA A 3 13.38 -20.16 12.61
C ALA A 3 12.68 -18.80 12.52
N VAL A 4 13.16 -17.89 11.66
CA VAL A 4 12.44 -16.65 11.42
C VAL A 4 11.16 -17.00 10.67
N GLU A 5 10.02 -16.56 11.20
CA GLU A 5 8.73 -16.84 10.58
C GLU A 5 8.57 -15.97 9.32
N PRO A 6 7.98 -16.52 8.24
CA PRO A 6 7.63 -15.72 7.07
C PRO A 6 6.54 -14.70 7.44
N VAL A 7 6.39 -13.64 6.64
CA VAL A 7 5.25 -12.72 6.78
C VAL A 7 3.95 -13.53 6.72
N ARG A 8 3.08 -13.32 7.70
CA ARG A 8 1.79 -14.04 7.83
C ARG A 8 0.59 -13.13 7.63
N THR A 9 0.78 -11.82 7.80
CA THR A 9 -0.28 -10.83 7.68
C THR A 9 0.21 -9.64 6.90
N ILE A 10 -0.57 -9.19 5.92
CA ILE A 10 -0.33 -7.95 5.18
C ILE A 10 -1.44 -6.97 5.52
N VAL A 11 -1.02 -5.79 5.97
CA VAL A 11 -1.86 -4.67 6.37
C VAL A 11 -1.74 -3.57 5.34
N VAL A 12 -2.86 -3.09 4.82
CA VAL A 12 -2.92 -1.86 4.02
C VAL A 12 -3.49 -0.77 4.92
N LEU A 13 -2.70 0.28 5.17
CA LEU A 13 -3.15 1.47 5.89
C LEU A 13 -3.62 2.51 4.86
N ALA A 14 -4.92 2.81 4.82
CA ALA A 14 -5.51 3.63 3.78
C ALA A 14 -6.57 4.61 4.30
N LYS A 15 -6.78 5.69 3.56
CA LYS A 15 -7.95 6.56 3.68
C LYS A 15 -8.90 6.25 2.53
N ALA A 16 -10.21 6.27 2.79
CA ALA A 16 -11.22 6.07 1.76
C ALA A 16 -11.05 7.13 0.64
N PRO A 17 -11.08 6.72 -0.65
CA PRO A 17 -10.86 7.61 -1.79
C PRO A 17 -12.10 8.46 -2.08
N GLU A 18 -12.31 9.47 -1.23
CA GLU A 18 -13.43 10.40 -1.28
C GLU A 18 -12.99 11.77 -1.85
N PRO A 19 -13.74 12.35 -2.81
CA PRO A 19 -13.46 13.69 -3.35
C PRO A 19 -13.27 14.72 -2.24
N GLY A 20 -12.18 15.49 -2.32
CA GLY A 20 -11.87 16.54 -1.35
C GLY A 20 -11.12 16.07 -0.09
N ARG A 21 -10.99 14.76 0.16
CA ARG A 21 -10.32 14.21 1.36
C ARG A 21 -8.94 13.58 1.10
N VAL A 22 -8.68 13.19 -0.14
CA VAL A 22 -7.44 12.52 -0.59
C VAL A 22 -6.75 13.36 -1.67
N LYS A 23 -5.43 13.18 -1.81
CA LYS A 23 -4.59 13.81 -2.85
C LYS A 23 -4.89 15.30 -3.07
N THR A 24 -5.01 16.04 -1.97
CA THR A 24 -5.34 17.47 -2.01
C THR A 24 -4.29 18.32 -2.72
N ARG A 25 -3.05 17.83 -2.83
CA ARG A 25 -1.97 18.44 -3.62
C ARG A 25 -2.23 18.37 -5.13
N LEU A 26 -3.03 17.42 -5.60
CA LEU A 26 -3.45 17.32 -7.00
C LEU A 26 -4.55 18.31 -7.38
N HIS A 27 -5.26 18.92 -6.41
CA HIS A 27 -6.40 19.79 -6.68
C HIS A 27 -6.08 21.09 -7.46
N GLY A 28 -4.79 21.42 -7.63
CA GLY A 28 -4.37 22.55 -8.46
C GLY A 28 -4.52 22.30 -9.96
N GLU A 29 -4.37 21.04 -10.38
CA GLU A 29 -4.41 20.62 -11.79
C GLU A 29 -5.62 19.72 -12.09
N PHE A 30 -6.10 19.00 -11.08
CA PHE A 30 -7.19 18.05 -11.17
C PHE A 30 -8.38 18.48 -10.33
N THR A 31 -9.58 18.13 -10.77
CA THR A 31 -10.78 18.24 -9.94
C THR A 31 -10.69 17.31 -8.72
N PRO A 32 -11.40 17.61 -7.61
CA PRO A 32 -11.48 16.70 -6.46
C PRO A 32 -11.92 15.27 -6.83
N GLU A 33 -12.80 15.14 -7.83
CA GLU A 33 -13.25 13.86 -8.36
C GLU A 33 -12.12 13.11 -9.06
N GLN A 34 -11.39 13.77 -9.97
CA GLN A 34 -10.23 13.17 -10.64
C GLN A 34 -9.13 12.75 -9.65
N ALA A 35 -8.85 13.59 -8.65
CA ALA A 35 -7.88 13.26 -7.60
C ALA A 35 -8.31 12.05 -6.77
N ALA A 36 -9.61 11.93 -6.46
CA ALA A 36 -10.16 10.77 -5.77
C ALA A 36 -10.15 9.51 -6.63
N ASP A 37 -10.41 9.61 -7.93
CA ASP A 37 -10.34 8.47 -8.86
C ASP A 37 -8.88 7.98 -9.03
N LEU A 38 -7.90 8.88 -9.09
CA LEU A 38 -6.47 8.52 -9.05
C LEU A 38 -6.10 7.80 -7.74
N ALA A 39 -6.55 8.34 -6.60
CA ALA A 39 -6.32 7.71 -5.30
C ALA A 39 -7.01 6.33 -5.19
N ARG A 40 -8.22 6.19 -5.75
CA ARG A 40 -8.94 4.91 -5.80
C ARG A 40 -8.17 3.90 -6.64
N ALA A 41 -7.72 4.30 -7.83
CA ALA A 41 -6.97 3.41 -8.71
C ALA A 41 -5.64 2.94 -8.08
N ALA A 42 -4.93 3.83 -7.37
CA ALA A 42 -3.72 3.46 -6.64
C ALA A 42 -3.99 2.47 -5.49
N LEU A 43 -5.07 2.71 -4.76
CA LEU A 43 -5.50 1.82 -3.67
C LEU A 43 -5.97 0.47 -4.20
N GLU A 44 -6.74 0.42 -5.29
CA GLU A 44 -7.18 -0.83 -5.92
C GLU A 44 -5.99 -1.65 -6.42
N ASP A 45 -5.00 -1.03 -7.10
CA ASP A 45 -3.75 -1.70 -7.48
C ASP A 45 -3.03 -2.31 -6.27
N THR A 46 -2.98 -1.58 -5.16
CA THR A 46 -2.38 -2.05 -3.90
C THR A 46 -3.15 -3.24 -3.31
N LEU A 47 -4.47 -3.15 -3.25
CA LEU A 47 -5.33 -4.20 -2.70
C LEU A 47 -5.30 -5.46 -3.56
N ASP A 48 -5.31 -5.33 -4.88
CA ASP A 48 -5.20 -6.45 -5.82
C ASP A 48 -3.84 -7.15 -5.69
N ALA A 49 -2.74 -6.39 -5.54
CA ALA A 49 -1.42 -6.94 -5.29
C ALA A 49 -1.38 -7.77 -3.98
N VAL A 50 -1.99 -7.25 -2.92
CA VAL A 50 -2.08 -7.93 -1.62
C VAL A 50 -3.03 -9.15 -1.68
N ALA A 51 -4.13 -9.05 -2.45
CA ALA A 51 -5.05 -10.17 -2.68
C ALA A 51 -4.35 -11.35 -3.38
N ALA A 52 -3.40 -11.06 -4.28
CA ALA A 52 -2.65 -12.07 -5.01
C ALA A 52 -1.60 -12.82 -4.16
N VAL A 53 -1.24 -12.33 -2.97
CA VAL A 53 -0.29 -13.02 -2.09
C VAL A 53 -0.97 -14.23 -1.44
N PRO A 54 -0.46 -15.46 -1.61
CA PRO A 54 -1.05 -16.66 -1.01
C PRO A 54 -0.72 -16.76 0.49
N ASP A 55 -1.53 -17.54 1.22
CA ASP A 55 -1.26 -17.97 2.59
C ASP A 55 -0.99 -16.85 3.64
N VAL A 56 -1.52 -15.65 3.39
CA VAL A 56 -1.49 -14.51 4.33
C VAL A 56 -2.89 -14.04 4.73
N ALA A 57 -3.02 -13.56 5.97
CA ALA A 57 -4.15 -12.73 6.36
C ALA A 57 -4.03 -11.35 5.72
N ARG A 58 -5.16 -10.77 5.31
CA ARG A 58 -5.22 -9.47 4.61
C ARG A 58 -6.08 -8.52 5.43
N VAL A 59 -5.48 -7.43 5.89
CA VAL A 59 -6.14 -6.45 6.75
C VAL A 59 -6.12 -5.09 6.08
N LEU A 60 -7.28 -4.43 6.02
CA LEU A 60 -7.40 -3.04 5.58
C LEU A 60 -7.71 -2.19 6.81
N VAL A 61 -6.78 -1.31 7.19
CA VAL A 61 -6.97 -0.34 8.27
C VAL A 61 -7.38 0.99 7.66
N LEU A 62 -8.67 1.31 7.78
CA LEU A 62 -9.32 2.33 6.96
C LEU A 62 -9.73 3.58 7.75
N ASP A 63 -9.33 4.76 7.29
CA ASP A 63 -9.95 6.05 7.65
C ASP A 63 -11.07 6.35 6.64
N GLY A 64 -12.31 6.16 7.05
CA GLY A 64 -13.50 6.32 6.21
C GLY A 64 -14.30 5.02 6.08
N GLU A 65 -15.23 5.00 5.13
CA GLU A 65 -16.10 3.84 4.90
C GLU A 65 -15.55 2.92 3.80
N ALA A 66 -15.64 1.61 4.03
CA ALA A 66 -15.34 0.63 3.01
C ALA A 66 -16.38 0.70 1.90
N GLY A 67 -15.93 0.58 0.65
CA GLY A 67 -16.80 0.58 -0.53
C GLY A 67 -16.69 -0.72 -1.33
N PRO A 68 -17.39 -0.79 -2.48
CA PRO A 68 -17.34 -1.94 -3.38
C PRO A 68 -15.96 -2.17 -4.03
N TRP A 69 -15.03 -1.24 -3.83
CA TRP A 69 -13.63 -1.32 -4.28
C TRP A 69 -12.76 -2.21 -3.38
N VAL A 70 -13.24 -2.64 -2.21
CA VAL A 70 -12.50 -3.56 -1.33
C VAL A 70 -12.68 -5.00 -1.85
N PRO A 71 -11.60 -5.71 -2.21
CA PRO A 71 -11.72 -7.11 -2.65
C PRO A 71 -12.25 -8.02 -1.53
N GLU A 72 -12.86 -9.15 -1.92
CA GLU A 72 -13.25 -10.19 -0.97
C GLU A 72 -12.04 -10.73 -0.20
N GLY A 73 -12.25 -11.13 1.05
CA GLY A 73 -11.21 -11.74 1.88
C GLY A 73 -10.32 -10.77 2.65
N PHE A 74 -10.57 -9.46 2.55
CA PHE A 74 -9.99 -8.47 3.46
C PHE A 74 -10.78 -8.38 4.77
N HIS A 75 -10.06 -8.40 5.89
CA HIS A 75 -10.57 -8.00 7.18
C HIS A 75 -10.43 -6.48 7.32
N VAL A 76 -11.54 -5.74 7.39
CA VAL A 76 -11.52 -4.28 7.47
C VAL A 76 -11.67 -3.82 8.92
N ILE A 77 -10.71 -3.05 9.42
CA ILE A 77 -10.79 -2.39 10.72
C ILE A 77 -10.67 -0.86 10.58
N PRO A 78 -11.31 -0.08 11.48
CA PRO A 78 -11.19 1.37 11.45
C PRO A 78 -9.79 1.83 11.90
N GLN A 79 -9.29 2.92 11.31
CA GLN A 79 -8.13 3.64 11.85
C GLN A 79 -8.47 4.28 13.20
N VAL A 80 -7.52 4.21 14.13
CA VAL A 80 -7.58 4.98 15.37
C VAL A 80 -7.39 6.48 15.10
N GLU A 81 -7.91 7.33 15.97
CA GLU A 81 -7.67 8.77 15.88
C GLU A 81 -6.21 9.14 16.22
N GLY A 82 -5.72 10.23 15.61
CA GLY A 82 -4.44 10.84 15.95
C GLY A 82 -3.49 11.04 14.78
N GLY A 83 -2.22 11.32 15.10
CA GLY A 83 -1.14 11.41 14.12
C GLY A 83 -0.87 10.08 13.41
N LEU A 84 -0.08 10.13 12.34
CA LEU A 84 0.30 8.92 11.59
C LEU A 84 1.07 7.93 12.47
N ASP A 85 1.90 8.41 13.39
CA ASP A 85 2.60 7.60 14.39
C ASP A 85 1.65 6.75 15.25
N ARG A 86 0.56 7.36 15.73
CA ARG A 86 -0.47 6.66 16.52
C ARG A 86 -1.26 5.67 15.68
N ARG A 87 -1.56 6.05 14.43
CA ARG A 87 -2.30 5.20 13.48
C ARG A 87 -1.51 3.96 13.09
N LEU A 88 -0.20 4.11 12.84
CA LEU A 88 0.71 2.98 12.61
C LEU A 88 0.77 2.05 13.82
N ALA A 89 0.99 2.62 15.02
CA ALA A 89 1.02 1.82 16.26
C ALA A 89 -0.30 1.07 16.50
N GLY A 90 -1.44 1.75 16.27
CA GLY A 90 -2.77 1.16 16.35
C GLY A 90 -2.98 0.03 15.35
N ALA A 91 -2.64 0.26 14.06
CA ALA A 91 -2.74 -0.73 13.00
C ALA A 91 -2.00 -2.03 13.36
N PHE A 92 -0.75 -1.92 13.81
CA PHE A 92 0.02 -3.08 14.26
C PHE A 92 -0.57 -3.74 15.50
N ALA A 93 -0.98 -2.97 16.52
CA ALA A 93 -1.49 -3.53 17.76
C ALA A 93 -2.82 -4.29 17.57
N GLU A 94 -3.77 -3.72 16.81
CA GLU A 94 -5.05 -4.37 16.51
C GLU A 94 -4.83 -5.60 15.63
N THR A 95 -3.97 -5.51 14.61
CA THR A 95 -3.64 -6.66 13.76
C THR A 95 -2.96 -7.78 14.54
N ALA A 96 -1.98 -7.46 15.39
CA ALA A 96 -1.26 -8.45 16.20
C ALA A 96 -2.14 -9.10 17.27
N TYR A 97 -3.24 -8.46 17.67
CA TYR A 97 -4.20 -9.02 18.60
C TYR A 97 -4.97 -10.19 17.97
N GLU A 98 -5.38 -10.07 16.71
CA GLU A 98 -6.20 -11.06 16.01
C GLU A 98 -5.37 -12.07 15.21
N PHE A 99 -4.25 -11.64 14.62
CA PHE A 99 -3.45 -12.44 13.68
C PHE A 99 -2.09 -12.84 14.26
N GLU A 100 -1.51 -13.90 13.69
CA GLU A 100 -0.21 -14.45 14.11
C GLU A 100 0.91 -14.05 13.15
N GLY A 101 2.15 -14.18 13.63
CA GLY A 101 3.38 -14.01 12.85
C GLY A 101 3.75 -12.55 12.51
N PRO A 102 4.86 -12.35 11.77
CA PRO A 102 5.28 -11.04 11.31
C PRO A 102 4.24 -10.36 10.42
N ILE A 103 4.10 -9.06 10.62
CA ILE A 103 3.13 -8.21 9.96
C ILE A 103 3.89 -7.28 9.00
N LEU A 104 3.53 -7.33 7.71
CA LEU A 104 3.92 -6.33 6.72
C LEU A 104 2.83 -5.26 6.66
N LEU A 105 3.16 -4.01 6.94
CA LEU A 105 2.27 -2.87 6.71
C LEU A 105 2.76 -2.09 5.49
N VAL A 106 1.85 -1.81 4.55
CA VAL A 106 2.07 -0.97 3.37
C VAL A 106 1.09 0.21 3.34
N GLY A 107 1.52 1.31 2.72
CA GLY A 107 0.67 2.48 2.46
C GLY A 107 -0.21 2.31 1.21
N MET A 108 -1.18 3.21 1.03
CA MET A 108 -2.10 3.20 -0.13
C MET A 108 -1.56 3.86 -1.40
N ASP A 109 -0.40 4.52 -1.32
CA ASP A 109 0.07 5.48 -2.32
C ASP A 109 1.19 4.95 -3.23
N THR A 110 1.42 3.63 -3.23
CA THR A 110 2.49 2.95 -3.99
C THR A 110 1.95 1.82 -4.87
N PRO A 111 1.16 2.12 -5.92
CA PRO A 111 0.53 1.10 -6.77
C PRO A 111 1.52 0.13 -7.46
N GLN A 112 2.80 0.51 -7.55
CA GLN A 112 3.88 -0.30 -8.10
C GLN A 112 4.49 -1.32 -7.12
N LEU A 113 3.91 -1.50 -5.92
CA LEU A 113 4.52 -2.30 -4.85
C LEU A 113 4.48 -3.82 -5.06
N ALA A 114 3.67 -4.32 -6.01
CA ALA A 114 3.38 -5.75 -6.17
C ALA A 114 4.62 -6.68 -6.20
N PRO A 115 5.72 -6.33 -6.91
CA PRO A 115 6.92 -7.18 -6.94
C PRO A 115 7.65 -7.33 -5.61
N TYR A 116 7.29 -6.55 -4.59
CA TYR A 116 8.05 -6.38 -3.35
C TYR A 116 7.29 -6.86 -2.10
N LEU A 117 6.12 -7.50 -2.27
CA LEU A 117 5.32 -8.00 -1.16
C LEU A 117 5.84 -9.31 -0.55
N ASP A 118 6.61 -10.10 -1.30
CA ASP A 118 7.27 -11.32 -0.81
C ASP A 118 8.60 -10.97 -0.15
N VAL A 119 8.56 -10.61 1.13
CA VAL A 119 9.73 -10.18 1.91
C VAL A 119 10.41 -11.39 2.57
N ASP A 120 11.63 -11.71 2.12
CA ASP A 120 12.46 -12.76 2.74
C ASP A 120 13.02 -12.33 4.10
N MET A 121 12.37 -12.80 5.16
CA MET A 121 12.76 -12.52 6.55
C MET A 121 13.84 -13.46 7.11
N ALA A 122 14.38 -14.42 6.36
CA ALA A 122 15.20 -15.51 6.91
C ALA A 122 16.41 -15.08 7.77
N ARG A 123 16.92 -13.86 7.59
CA ARG A 123 18.09 -13.31 8.29
C ARG A 123 17.83 -12.05 9.12
N HIS A 124 16.60 -11.53 9.09
CA HIS A 124 16.26 -10.23 9.64
C HIS A 124 15.09 -10.34 10.61
N ASP A 125 15.00 -9.39 11.54
CA ASP A 125 13.91 -9.35 12.52
C ASP A 125 12.79 -8.41 12.06
N ALA A 126 13.13 -7.45 11.19
CA ALA A 126 12.23 -6.45 10.64
C ALA A 126 12.70 -6.03 9.24
N ALA A 127 11.84 -5.34 8.49
CA ALA A 127 12.19 -4.74 7.20
C ALA A 127 11.60 -3.33 7.07
N LEU A 128 12.23 -2.48 6.26
CA LEU A 128 11.78 -1.13 5.98
C LEU A 128 12.01 -0.80 4.50
N GLY A 129 10.94 -0.42 3.80
CA GLY A 129 11.00 0.11 2.44
C GLY A 129 10.88 1.63 2.48
N LEU A 130 11.99 2.31 2.20
CA LEU A 130 12.03 3.79 2.21
C LEU A 130 11.29 4.36 1.00
N ALA A 131 10.67 5.52 1.17
CA ALA A 131 10.08 6.29 0.07
C ALA A 131 11.04 7.42 -0.37
N GLU A 132 10.95 7.84 -1.63
CA GLU A 132 11.80 8.90 -2.20
C GLU A 132 11.61 10.28 -1.54
N ASP A 133 10.44 10.52 -0.94
CA ASP A 133 10.09 11.75 -0.23
C ASP A 133 10.72 11.85 1.18
N GLY A 134 11.37 10.78 1.63
CA GLY A 134 11.97 10.64 2.95
C GLY A 134 11.12 9.87 3.97
N GLY A 135 9.94 9.41 3.59
CA GLY A 135 9.09 8.51 4.36
C GLY A 135 9.44 7.03 4.19
N PHE A 136 8.43 6.16 4.32
CA PHE A 136 8.53 4.74 4.04
C PHE A 136 7.21 4.19 3.50
N TRP A 137 7.28 3.36 2.45
CA TRP A 137 6.11 2.73 1.83
C TRP A 137 5.75 1.39 2.48
N ALA A 138 6.73 0.73 3.13
CA ALA A 138 6.56 -0.56 3.79
C ALA A 138 7.34 -0.66 5.09
N ILE A 139 6.78 -1.38 6.05
CA ILE A 139 7.46 -1.79 7.27
C ILE A 139 7.01 -3.20 7.70
N VAL A 140 7.97 -4.09 7.96
CA VAL A 140 7.72 -5.42 8.52
C VAL A 140 8.18 -5.43 9.97
N LEU A 141 7.29 -5.84 10.87
CA LEU A 141 7.61 -6.00 12.29
C LEU A 141 7.20 -7.40 12.78
N PRO A 142 7.90 -7.94 13.79
CA PRO A 142 7.46 -9.15 14.45
C PRO A 142 6.14 -8.91 15.19
N LYS A 143 5.41 -9.99 15.48
CA LYS A 143 4.29 -9.94 16.41
C LYS A 143 4.78 -9.50 17.79
N GLY A 144 4.06 -8.57 18.40
CA GLY A 144 4.40 -7.99 19.69
C GLY A 144 3.17 -7.46 20.42
N LEU A 145 3.39 -6.95 21.63
CA LEU A 145 2.34 -6.31 22.43
C LEU A 145 2.17 -4.84 22.02
N LYS A 146 1.02 -4.25 22.35
CA LYS A 146 0.70 -2.83 22.08
C LYS A 146 1.81 -1.85 22.50
N ASP A 147 2.43 -2.06 23.67
CA ASP A 147 3.47 -1.17 24.19
C ASP A 147 4.76 -1.20 23.34
N PHE A 148 5.04 -2.33 22.68
CA PHE A 148 6.16 -2.44 21.74
C PHE A 148 5.94 -1.54 20.52
N TYR A 149 4.78 -1.63 19.87
CA TYR A 149 4.45 -0.79 18.72
C TYR A 149 4.36 0.69 19.10
N THR A 150 3.72 0.99 20.23
CA THR A 150 3.65 2.35 20.76
C THR A 150 5.05 2.97 20.88
N SER A 151 6.00 2.23 21.44
CA SER A 151 7.37 2.73 21.64
C SER A 151 8.18 2.82 20.35
N LEU A 152 7.87 1.99 19.35
CA LEU A 152 8.50 2.02 18.03
C LEU A 152 8.06 3.19 17.15
N PHE A 153 6.82 3.69 17.31
CA PHE A 153 6.29 4.73 16.42
C PHE A 153 6.14 6.10 17.10
N HIS A 154 5.69 6.15 18.36
CA HIS A 154 5.39 7.42 19.00
C HIS A 154 6.65 8.30 19.11
N GLY A 155 6.49 9.57 18.75
CA GLY A 155 7.56 10.57 18.77
C GLY A 155 8.58 10.45 17.63
N VAL A 156 8.39 9.52 16.68
CA VAL A 156 9.09 9.58 15.40
C VAL A 156 8.48 10.74 14.59
N PRO A 157 9.28 11.66 14.01
CA PRO A 157 8.75 12.72 13.16
C PRO A 157 8.03 12.11 11.96
N MET A 158 6.78 12.54 11.71
CA MET A 158 5.96 12.02 10.62
C MET A 158 5.74 13.10 9.56
N SER A 159 5.66 12.69 8.29
CA SER A 159 5.50 13.61 7.15
C SER A 159 6.67 14.59 6.98
N GLU A 160 7.88 14.16 7.36
CA GLU A 160 9.12 14.92 7.21
C GLU A 160 10.11 14.16 6.30
N PRO A 161 11.01 14.85 5.59
CA PRO A 161 12.03 14.18 4.76
C PRO A 161 12.99 13.25 5.54
N THR A 162 12.96 13.32 6.87
CA THR A 162 13.78 12.51 7.78
C THR A 162 12.99 11.36 8.41
N THR A 163 11.68 11.22 8.15
CA THR A 163 10.79 10.25 8.81
C THR A 163 11.32 8.82 8.69
N GLY A 164 11.64 8.35 7.49
CA GLY A 164 12.14 7.00 7.23
C GLY A 164 13.50 6.73 7.88
N ALA A 165 14.40 7.72 7.87
CA ALA A 165 15.69 7.62 8.55
C ALA A 165 15.53 7.53 10.08
N ALA A 166 14.66 8.36 10.66
CA ALA A 166 14.35 8.34 12.09
C ALA A 166 13.66 7.04 12.51
N GLN A 167 12.74 6.52 11.68
CA GLN A 167 12.08 5.23 11.93
C GLN A 167 13.08 4.07 11.90
N LEU A 168 14.00 4.07 10.92
CA LEU A 168 15.07 3.07 10.83
C LEU A 168 15.99 3.10 12.06
N GLU A 169 16.38 4.30 12.50
CA GLU A 169 17.20 4.47 13.70
C GLU A 169 16.47 3.94 14.93
N ARG A 170 15.19 4.29 15.11
CA ARG A 170 14.34 3.77 16.20
C ARG A 170 14.25 2.25 16.18
N MET A 171 14.06 1.61 15.03
CA MET A 171 14.01 0.15 14.92
C MET A 171 15.34 -0.50 15.36
N ARG A 172 16.47 0.14 15.02
CA ARG A 172 17.81 -0.32 15.43
C ARG A 172 18.08 -0.12 16.92
N GLU A 173 17.58 0.96 17.53
CA GLU A 173 17.63 1.18 18.98
C GLU A 173 16.91 0.07 19.75
N PHE A 174 15.85 -0.49 19.16
CA PHE A 174 15.13 -1.66 19.68
C PHE A 174 15.86 -3.00 19.43
N GLY A 175 17.07 -2.96 18.86
CA GLY A 175 17.90 -4.15 18.61
C GLY A 175 17.47 -4.98 17.41
N LEU A 176 16.56 -4.48 16.57
CA LEU A 176 16.08 -5.21 15.38
C LEU A 176 17.15 -5.21 14.28
N ARG A 177 17.43 -6.37 13.68
CA ARG A 177 18.19 -6.44 12.44
C ARG A 177 17.25 -6.12 11.28
N VAL A 178 17.34 -4.89 10.79
CA VAL A 178 16.43 -4.36 9.76
C VAL A 178 16.97 -4.62 8.36
N GLN A 179 16.19 -5.30 7.53
CA GLN A 179 16.38 -5.34 6.08
C GLN A 179 15.90 -4.05 5.43
N ILE A 180 16.70 -3.48 4.52
CA ILE A 180 16.24 -2.37 3.69
C ILE A 180 15.66 -2.95 2.40
N LEU A 181 14.39 -2.64 2.11
CA LEU A 181 13.72 -3.00 0.87
C LEU A 181 14.05 -1.96 -0.22
N PRO A 182 13.77 -2.25 -1.51
CA PRO A 182 13.89 -1.26 -2.56
C PRO A 182 13.13 0.03 -2.24
N THR A 183 13.73 1.17 -2.59
CA THR A 183 13.08 2.46 -2.48
C THR A 183 12.01 2.60 -3.55
N LEU A 184 10.81 3.05 -3.16
CA LEU A 184 9.71 3.35 -4.08
C LEU A 184 9.31 4.83 -3.99
N ARG A 185 8.55 5.29 -4.97
CA ARG A 185 8.01 6.64 -5.04
C ARG A 185 6.53 6.63 -4.68
N ASP A 186 6.15 7.42 -3.69
CA ASP A 186 4.75 7.65 -3.33
C ASP A 186 4.14 8.67 -4.30
N VAL A 187 2.86 8.50 -4.64
CA VAL A 187 2.17 9.40 -5.57
C VAL A 187 1.61 10.62 -4.84
N ASP A 188 2.34 11.71 -4.65
CA ASP A 188 1.81 12.88 -3.93
C ASP A 188 1.48 14.07 -4.82
N ASP A 189 2.18 14.20 -5.94
CA ASP A 189 2.01 15.29 -6.89
C ASP A 189 1.95 14.79 -8.35
N PRO A 190 1.69 15.67 -9.33
CA PRO A 190 1.60 15.29 -10.74
C PRO A 190 2.89 14.67 -11.31
N ASP A 191 4.07 15.09 -10.85
CA ASP A 191 5.35 14.54 -11.31
C ASP A 191 5.54 13.12 -10.78
N ASP A 192 5.13 12.86 -9.53
CA ASP A 192 5.09 11.52 -8.97
C ASP A 192 4.13 10.62 -9.75
N ALA A 193 2.90 11.09 -9.98
CA ALA A 193 1.89 10.35 -10.71
C ALA A 193 2.36 9.96 -12.12
N SER A 194 2.98 10.91 -12.82
CA SER A 194 3.59 10.69 -14.13
C SER A 194 4.73 9.66 -14.10
N ALA A 195 5.60 9.71 -13.08
CA ALA A 195 6.69 8.76 -12.92
C ALA A 195 6.20 7.34 -12.57
N VAL A 196 5.25 7.24 -11.66
CA VAL A 196 4.67 5.96 -11.21
C VAL A 196 3.83 5.30 -12.31
N ALA A 197 3.05 6.07 -13.07
CA ALA A 197 2.31 5.54 -14.22
C ALA A 197 3.25 4.93 -15.28
N ARG A 198 4.46 5.50 -15.47
CA ARG A 198 5.47 4.92 -16.37
C ARG A 198 6.14 3.67 -15.81
N SER A 199 6.30 3.55 -14.49
CA SER A 199 6.95 2.39 -13.86
C SER A 199 6.02 1.18 -13.76
N ALA A 200 4.70 1.42 -13.70
CA ALA A 200 3.66 0.39 -13.65
C ALA A 200 2.60 0.58 -14.77
N PRO A 201 2.98 0.50 -16.05
CA PRO A 201 2.09 0.87 -17.17
C PRO A 201 0.85 -0.01 -17.37
N GLY A 202 0.82 -1.19 -16.74
CA GLY A 202 -0.32 -2.12 -16.78
C GLY A 202 -1.32 -1.95 -15.63
N SER A 203 -1.09 -0.98 -14.73
CA SER A 203 -1.89 -0.81 -13.52
C SER A 203 -3.15 0.03 -13.76
N LEU A 204 -4.13 -0.08 -12.86
CA LEU A 204 -5.32 0.77 -12.87
C LEU A 204 -4.95 2.24 -12.72
N PHE A 205 -3.99 2.53 -11.84
CA PHE A 205 -3.46 3.88 -11.65
C PHE A 205 -2.88 4.48 -12.93
N ALA A 206 -2.08 3.71 -13.69
CA ALA A 206 -1.53 4.21 -14.95
C ALA A 206 -2.62 4.54 -15.98
N ALA A 207 -3.68 3.74 -16.05
CA ALA A 207 -4.83 4.01 -16.91
C ALA A 207 -5.60 5.27 -16.46
N ALA A 208 -5.89 5.39 -15.16
CA ALA A 208 -6.56 6.56 -14.59
C ALA A 208 -5.73 7.84 -14.78
N TRP A 209 -4.41 7.76 -14.64
CA TRP A 209 -3.50 8.88 -14.90
C TRP A 209 -3.55 9.34 -16.35
N ALA A 210 -3.53 8.42 -17.32
CA ALA A 210 -3.62 8.76 -18.74
C ALA A 210 -4.95 9.46 -19.07
N GLU A 211 -6.07 8.97 -18.54
CA GLU A 211 -7.38 9.58 -18.71
C GLU A 211 -7.43 10.99 -18.08
N ALA A 212 -6.96 11.15 -16.85
CA ALA A 212 -7.02 12.42 -16.13
C ALA A 212 -6.10 13.49 -16.73
N SER A 213 -4.88 13.12 -17.14
CA SER A 213 -3.88 14.05 -17.67
C SER A 213 -4.05 14.37 -19.15
N GLY A 214 -4.92 13.63 -19.86
CA GLY A 214 -5.03 13.71 -21.32
C GLY A 214 -3.78 13.21 -22.05
N ALA A 215 -2.86 12.53 -21.35
CA ALA A 215 -1.74 11.83 -21.96
C ALA A 215 -2.28 10.59 -22.68
N ASP A 216 -1.90 10.39 -23.95
CA ASP A 216 -2.29 9.19 -24.70
C ASP A 216 -1.97 7.93 -23.86
N SER A 217 -3.02 7.18 -23.50
CA SER A 217 -2.86 5.86 -22.88
C SER A 217 -1.92 5.03 -23.77
N PRO A 218 -0.94 4.28 -23.21
CA PRO A 218 -0.25 3.24 -23.96
C PRO A 218 -1.28 2.19 -24.39
N SER A 219 -1.89 2.43 -25.53
CA SER A 219 -2.96 1.63 -26.09
C SER A 219 -2.33 0.37 -26.66
N GLY A 220 -2.44 -0.73 -25.92
CA GLY A 220 -2.02 -2.02 -26.44
C GLY A 220 -2.06 -3.13 -25.40
N LEU A 221 -3.27 -3.63 -25.09
CA LEU A 221 -3.59 -5.06 -24.84
C LEU A 221 -4.97 -5.20 -24.18
N ARG A 222 -6.05 -5.02 -24.94
CA ARG A 222 -7.34 -5.69 -24.67
C ARG A 222 -8.03 -6.03 -25.97
N GLU A 223 -7.59 -7.09 -26.63
CA GLU A 223 -8.42 -7.80 -27.60
C GLU A 223 -8.97 -9.05 -26.88
N ARG A 224 -10.19 -8.93 -26.34
CA ARG A 224 -10.98 -10.08 -25.91
C ARG A 224 -11.50 -10.76 -27.18
N ALA A 225 -11.04 -11.98 -27.42
CA ALA A 225 -11.55 -12.87 -28.46
C ALA A 225 -13.06 -13.06 -28.31
N LEU A 226 -13.83 -12.47 -29.24
CA LEU A 226 -15.19 -12.90 -29.52
C LEU A 226 -15.10 -14.04 -30.54
N THR A 227 -15.12 -15.27 -30.06
CA THR A 227 -15.35 -16.45 -30.90
C THR A 227 -16.84 -16.58 -31.16
N THR A 228 -17.27 -16.21 -32.36
CA THR A 228 -18.60 -16.56 -32.89
C THR A 228 -18.59 -18.05 -33.28
N PRO A 229 -19.56 -18.88 -32.86
CA PRO A 229 -19.67 -20.25 -33.36
C PRO A 229 -20.24 -20.26 -34.79
N PRO A 230 -19.84 -21.20 -35.65
CA PRO A 230 -20.38 -21.29 -37.01
C PRO A 230 -21.83 -21.77 -37.00
N GLY A 231 -22.65 -21.13 -37.84
CA GLY A 231 -24.08 -21.35 -37.97
C GLY A 231 -24.44 -22.75 -38.48
N GLU A 232 -25.57 -23.24 -37.96
CA GLU A 232 -26.31 -24.37 -38.48
C GLU A 232 -26.75 -24.10 -39.93
N MET A 233 -26.51 -25.06 -40.81
CA MET A 233 -27.04 -25.09 -42.16
C MET A 233 -27.81 -26.41 -42.34
N LEU A 234 -29.13 -26.30 -42.44
CA LEU A 234 -30.07 -27.31 -42.94
C LEU A 234 -31.16 -26.54 -43.71
N PRO A 235 -31.76 -27.09 -44.77
CA PRO A 235 -32.27 -28.47 -44.85
C PRO A 235 -31.58 -29.39 -45.85
#